data_AF-A0A849ZDG7-F1
#
_entry.id   AF-A0A849ZDG7-F1
#
_cell.length_a   1.000
_cell.length_b   1.000
_cell.length_c   1.000
_cell.angle_alpha   90.00
_cell.angle_beta   90.00
_cell.angle_gamma   90.00
#
_symmetry.space_group_name_H-M   'P 1'
#
loop_
_entity.id
_entity.type
_entity.pdbx_description
1 polymer ?
#
loop_
_entity_poly.entity_id
_entity_poly.type
_entity_poly.pdbx_seq_one_letter_code
_entity_poly.pdbx_strand_id
1 'polypeptide(L)'
;MPKERVYGLEAVRTDGWFERIGEGIGSFQALCEIVGEAFFAFSMITGARITALTVDRRNPDNTIVDFVVGAPSDEEVEGADPQRLTLADFRQRLVGALLTDDTVTPPPDKDADIEGLQQHIGVRYLLLAPIYGYSLRKLVVRGSVSELVALHDGEEEKLELTEFRARIRAYVREELERASMGQRSAIDLTKVGEAELAAERGDPTRVLQLLASWPAPLAIFLRTPEGQLLAPEARSLIAKGLGLLGTACVDLGEPQQGEEVLRLAIQYAQDGPVASDLFRRLGQAMLGAGRHGEAIGPLRRAISLGASPKLVWPLLTRSFIERERYLAALTCLKEARSAGVEEPELVPEARKIEEKLGATLTRWRGLVLTAKA
;
A
#
# COMPACT_ATOMS: atom_id res chain seq x y z
N MET A 1 21.86 48.05 -16.15
CA MET A 1 21.89 46.76 -15.42
C MET A 1 20.95 46.90 -14.22
N PRO A 2 20.03 45.97 -13.98
CA PRO A 2 19.14 46.06 -12.82
C PRO A 2 20.00 46.09 -11.56
N LYS A 3 19.69 47.03 -10.66
CA LYS A 3 20.45 47.25 -9.42
C LYS A 3 20.22 46.06 -8.50
N GLU A 4 21.29 45.36 -8.15
CA GLU A 4 21.26 44.26 -7.19
C GLU A 4 20.94 44.82 -5.80
N ARG A 5 19.95 44.25 -5.13
CA ARG A 5 19.57 44.58 -3.74
C ARG A 5 19.83 43.36 -2.86
N VAL A 6 20.49 43.56 -1.73
CA VAL A 6 20.88 42.49 -0.81
C VAL A 6 20.32 42.79 0.57
N TYR A 7 19.49 41.89 1.10
CA TYR A 7 18.84 42.01 2.39
C TYR A 7 19.41 40.96 3.35
N GLY A 8 19.82 41.38 4.55
CA GLY A 8 20.19 40.45 5.63
C GLY A 8 18.94 39.86 6.27
N LEU A 9 18.92 38.54 6.49
CA LEU A 9 17.75 37.83 7.03
C LEU A 9 17.81 37.61 8.54
N GLU A 10 18.82 38.13 9.24
CA GLU A 10 19.00 37.93 10.68
C GLU A 10 17.76 38.33 11.51
N ALA A 11 17.08 39.41 11.12
CA ALA A 11 15.90 39.93 11.82
C ALA A 11 14.63 39.07 11.61
N VAL A 12 14.56 38.29 10.54
CA VAL A 12 13.41 37.41 10.20
C VAL A 12 13.72 35.94 10.39
N ARG A 13 14.93 35.61 10.86
CA ARG A 13 15.41 34.25 11.04
C ARG A 13 14.74 33.60 12.25
N THR A 14 14.36 32.35 12.06
CA THR A 14 13.55 31.58 13.02
C THR A 14 14.34 30.41 13.61
N ASP A 15 15.65 30.32 13.41
CA ASP A 15 16.50 29.25 13.96
C ASP A 15 16.19 28.97 15.44
N GLY A 16 16.07 27.70 15.80
CA GLY A 16 15.80 27.27 17.18
C GLY A 16 14.40 27.61 17.70
N TRP A 17 13.44 28.00 16.84
CA TRP A 17 12.09 28.35 17.31
C TRP A 17 11.35 27.16 17.91
N PHE A 18 11.52 25.98 17.32
CA PHE A 18 10.78 24.78 17.69
C PHE A 18 11.21 24.26 19.06
N GLU A 19 12.52 24.25 19.32
CA GLU A 19 13.12 23.89 20.60
C GLU A 19 12.71 24.85 21.71
N ARG A 20 12.71 26.16 21.43
CA ARG A 20 12.27 27.20 22.39
C ARG A 20 10.81 27.06 22.78
N ILE A 21 9.94 26.65 21.86
CA ILE A 21 8.54 26.35 22.19
C ILE A 21 8.46 25.09 23.05
N GLY A 22 9.30 24.09 22.77
CA GLY A 22 9.36 22.86 23.55
C GLY A 22 9.70 23.08 25.04
N GLU A 23 10.53 24.08 25.36
CA GLU A 23 10.86 24.44 26.75
C GLU A 23 9.62 24.89 27.56
N GLY A 24 8.60 25.44 26.90
CA GLY A 24 7.36 25.92 27.54
C GLY A 24 6.26 24.87 27.70
N ILE A 25 6.42 23.68 27.11
CA ILE A 25 5.37 22.65 27.06
C ILE A 25 5.81 21.43 27.90
N GLY A 26 5.19 21.24 29.08
CA GLY A 26 5.58 20.18 30.01
C GLY A 26 5.52 18.74 29.47
N SER A 27 4.73 18.49 28.43
CA SER A 27 4.60 17.17 27.75
C SER A 27 5.14 17.18 26.31
N PHE A 28 6.03 18.10 25.96
CA PHE A 28 6.52 18.29 24.60
C PHE A 28 7.05 17.01 23.94
N GLN A 29 7.92 16.28 24.64
CA GLN A 29 8.51 15.04 24.13
C GLN A 29 7.45 13.97 23.85
N ALA A 30 6.51 13.77 24.77
CA ALA A 30 5.43 12.80 24.60
C ALA A 30 4.52 13.15 23.42
N LEU A 31 4.23 14.44 23.21
CA LEU A 31 3.45 14.91 22.05
C LEU A 31 4.21 14.66 20.74
N CYS A 32 5.51 14.95 20.70
CA CYS A 32 6.35 14.69 19.53
C CYS A 32 6.48 13.20 19.23
N GLU A 33 6.56 12.35 20.25
CA GLU A 33 6.58 10.88 20.10
C GLU A 33 5.27 10.33 19.52
N ILE A 34 4.12 10.85 19.96
CA ILE A 34 2.80 10.37 19.51
C ILE A 34 2.48 10.91 18.12
N VAL A 35 2.62 12.22 17.92
CA VAL A 35 2.17 12.91 16.70
C VAL A 35 3.24 12.86 15.60
N GLY A 36 4.52 12.80 15.98
CA GLY A 36 5.67 13.01 15.12
C GLY A 36 6.17 14.44 15.22
N GLU A 37 7.49 14.62 15.38
CA GLU A 37 8.14 15.91 15.58
C GLU A 37 7.79 16.93 14.47
N ALA A 38 7.95 16.51 13.20
CA ALA A 38 7.61 17.35 12.05
C ALA A 38 6.12 17.73 12.02
N PHE A 39 5.21 16.80 12.35
CA PHE A 39 3.77 17.07 12.35
C PHE A 39 3.33 17.97 13.50
N PHE A 40 4.00 17.88 14.65
CA PHE A 40 3.79 18.83 15.74
C PHE A 40 4.26 20.24 15.33
N ALA A 41 5.41 20.36 14.65
CA ALA A 41 5.84 21.63 14.07
C ALA A 41 4.82 22.16 13.04
N PHE A 42 4.30 21.30 12.16
CA PHE A 42 3.29 21.67 11.16
C PHE A 42 1.98 22.15 11.79
N SER A 43 1.57 21.58 12.93
CA SER A 43 0.38 22.04 13.64
C SER A 43 0.57 23.45 14.19
N MET A 44 1.75 23.77 14.71
CA MET A 44 2.09 25.13 15.16
C MET A 44 2.13 26.12 14.00
N ILE A 45 2.71 25.74 12.85
CA ILE A 45 2.80 26.62 11.67
C ILE A 45 1.43 26.90 11.05
N THR A 46 0.53 25.91 11.06
CA THR A 46 -0.83 26.07 10.52
C THR A 46 -1.82 26.64 11.53
N GLY A 47 -1.40 26.91 12.78
CA GLY A 47 -2.27 27.40 13.85
C GLY A 47 -3.24 26.34 14.39
N ALA A 48 -2.98 25.06 14.15
CA ALA A 48 -3.72 23.94 14.72
C ALA A 48 -3.14 23.59 16.11
N ARG A 49 -3.80 24.08 17.17
CA ARG A 49 -3.41 23.80 18.55
C ARG A 49 -4.10 22.54 19.05
N ILE A 50 -3.30 21.50 19.33
CA ILE A 50 -3.77 20.25 19.90
C ILE A 50 -4.20 20.49 21.36
N THR A 51 -5.45 20.15 21.69
CA THR A 51 -6.02 20.30 23.04
C THR A 51 -6.05 18.98 23.78
N ALA A 52 -6.29 17.86 23.09
CA ALA A 52 -6.24 16.53 23.69
C ALA A 52 -5.85 15.44 22.67
N LEU A 53 -5.31 14.32 23.19
CA LEU A 53 -5.00 13.12 22.43
C LEU A 53 -5.60 11.90 23.13
N THR A 54 -6.32 11.05 22.38
CA THR A 54 -6.76 9.73 22.84
C THR A 54 -5.97 8.66 22.12
N VAL A 55 -4.88 8.20 22.75
CA VAL A 55 -3.88 7.33 22.12
C VAL A 55 -4.40 5.90 21.94
N ASP A 56 -4.37 5.40 20.71
CA ASP A 56 -4.56 3.98 20.40
C ASP A 56 -3.18 3.30 20.27
N ARG A 57 -2.83 2.48 21.26
CA ARG A 57 -1.54 1.76 21.30
C ARG A 57 -1.45 0.61 20.31
N ARG A 58 -2.57 0.14 19.77
CA ARG A 58 -2.61 -0.96 18.80
C ARG A 58 -2.47 -0.44 17.38
N ASN A 59 -3.07 0.72 17.11
CA ASN A 59 -2.94 1.42 15.85
C ASN A 59 -2.73 2.92 16.08
N PRO A 60 -1.48 3.41 16.12
CA PRO A 60 -1.17 4.81 16.42
C PRO A 60 -1.92 5.82 15.54
N ASP A 61 -2.22 5.48 14.29
CA ASP A 61 -2.94 6.37 13.36
C ASP A 61 -4.43 6.54 13.68
N ASN A 62 -5.02 5.62 14.44
CA ASN A 62 -6.38 5.75 15.00
C ASN A 62 -6.42 6.60 16.27
N THR A 63 -5.26 7.08 16.75
CA THR A 63 -5.22 8.05 17.85
C THR A 63 -6.09 9.24 17.49
N ILE A 64 -7.02 9.58 18.38
CA ILE A 64 -7.92 10.70 18.15
C ILE A 64 -7.21 11.98 18.59
N VAL A 65 -7.17 12.95 17.68
CA VAL A 65 -6.60 14.28 17.90
C VAL A 65 -7.73 15.29 18.01
N ASP A 66 -7.88 15.88 19.20
CA ASP A 66 -8.74 17.02 19.44
C ASP A 66 -7.90 18.29 19.33
N PHE A 67 -8.32 19.24 18.50
CA PHE A 67 -7.57 20.47 18.23
C PHE A 67 -8.49 21.64 17.89
N VAL A 68 -7.94 22.84 17.96
CA VAL A 68 -8.60 24.10 17.62
C VAL A 68 -7.73 24.83 16.58
N VAL A 69 -8.36 25.46 15.60
CA VAL A 69 -7.69 26.27 14.56
C VAL A 69 -8.01 27.74 14.81
N GLY A 70 -7.01 28.57 15.08
CA GLY A 70 -7.21 30.00 15.38
C GLY A 70 -5.92 30.75 15.67
N ALA A 71 -5.95 32.08 15.55
CA ALA A 71 -4.80 32.96 15.75
C ALA A 71 -4.34 33.01 17.23
N PRO A 72 -3.08 33.37 17.52
CA PRO A 72 -2.47 33.29 18.85
C PRO A 72 -2.92 34.38 19.85
N SER A 73 -4.11 34.97 19.68
CA SER A 73 -4.68 35.88 20.66
C SER A 73 -5.65 35.13 21.58
N ASP A 74 -5.38 35.20 22.89
CA ASP A 74 -6.17 34.54 23.95
C ASP A 74 -7.67 34.90 23.93
N GLU A 75 -8.06 36.00 23.28
CA GLU A 75 -9.45 36.49 23.19
C GLU A 75 -10.30 35.79 22.10
N GLU A 76 -9.70 35.10 21.11
CA GLU A 76 -10.46 34.41 20.03
C GLU A 76 -10.66 32.91 20.29
N VAL A 77 -10.08 32.38 21.37
CA VAL A 77 -10.16 30.95 21.71
C VAL A 77 -11.57 30.54 22.13
N GLU A 78 -12.37 31.45 22.70
CA GLU A 78 -13.72 31.17 23.19
C GLU A 78 -14.75 30.93 22.06
N GLY A 79 -14.41 31.21 20.79
CA GLY A 79 -15.32 31.04 19.64
C GLY A 79 -14.85 30.06 18.57
N ALA A 80 -13.70 29.40 18.75
CA ALA A 80 -13.14 28.51 17.74
C ALA A 80 -13.69 27.08 17.88
N ASP A 81 -14.31 26.56 16.82
CA ASP A 81 -14.96 25.25 16.84
C ASP A 81 -13.95 24.13 17.11
N PRO A 82 -14.13 23.33 18.18
CA PRO A 82 -13.28 22.20 18.47
C PRO A 82 -13.44 21.14 17.38
N GLN A 83 -12.32 20.66 16.85
CA GLN A 83 -12.29 19.68 15.77
C GLN A 83 -11.63 18.40 16.24
N ARG A 84 -12.17 17.29 15.75
CA ARG A 84 -11.75 15.94 16.12
C ARG A 84 -11.46 15.15 14.85
N LEU A 85 -10.24 14.62 14.73
CA LEU A 85 -9.80 13.79 13.61
C LEU A 85 -8.99 12.59 14.10
N THR A 86 -8.84 11.58 13.26
CA THR A 86 -7.80 10.56 13.47
C THR A 86 -6.43 11.18 13.26
N LEU A 87 -5.37 10.60 13.82
CA LEU A 87 -4.01 11.09 13.64
C LEU A 87 -3.60 11.05 12.16
N ALA A 88 -4.03 10.03 11.42
CA ALA A 88 -3.81 9.97 9.97
C ALA A 88 -4.47 11.16 9.23
N ASP A 89 -5.76 11.41 9.48
CA ASP A 89 -6.50 12.50 8.83
C ASP A 89 -5.96 13.87 9.26
N PHE A 90 -5.56 14.00 10.52
CA PHE A 90 -4.94 15.21 11.05
C PHE A 90 -3.63 15.52 10.31
N ARG A 91 -2.73 14.54 10.15
CA ARG A 91 -1.48 14.68 9.40
C ARG A 91 -1.72 15.08 7.94
N GLN A 92 -2.69 14.44 7.26
CA GLN A 92 -3.06 14.79 5.89
C GLN A 92 -3.56 16.23 5.79
N ARG A 93 -4.39 16.66 6.74
CA ARG A 93 -4.92 18.03 6.78
C ARG A 93 -3.83 19.07 6.98
N LEU A 94 -2.89 18.83 7.89
CA LEU A 94 -1.76 19.74 8.13
C LEU A 94 -0.93 19.93 6.87
N VAL A 95 -0.59 18.82 6.20
CA VAL A 95 0.17 18.84 4.94
C VAL A 95 -0.61 19.56 3.85
N GLY A 96 -1.92 19.31 3.72
CA GLY A 96 -2.79 20.03 2.80
C GLY A 96 -2.76 21.54 3.02
N ALA A 97 -2.85 22.00 4.27
CA ALA A 97 -2.81 23.42 4.62
C ALA A 97 -1.45 24.09 4.34
N LEU A 98 -0.35 23.35 4.49
CA LEU A 98 1.01 23.83 4.19
C LEU A 98 1.32 23.87 2.69
N LEU A 99 0.62 23.05 1.89
CA LEU A 99 0.82 22.97 0.45
C LEU A 99 -0.06 23.92 -0.36
N THR A 100 -1.02 24.61 0.28
CA THR A 100 -1.80 25.67 -0.37
C THR A 100 -0.88 26.76 -0.91
N ASP A 101 -1.11 27.22 -2.14
CA ASP A 101 -0.28 28.24 -2.76
C ASP A 101 -0.35 29.57 -1.99
N ASP A 102 0.81 30.13 -1.68
CA ASP A 102 0.91 31.48 -1.13
C ASP A 102 0.82 32.52 -2.25
N THR A 103 0.18 33.65 -1.98
CA THR A 103 0.23 34.82 -2.86
C THR A 103 1.67 35.32 -2.97
N VAL A 104 2.18 35.42 -4.21
CA VAL A 104 3.52 35.96 -4.45
C VAL A 104 3.52 37.46 -4.19
N THR A 105 4.06 37.86 -3.04
CA THR A 105 4.26 39.27 -2.69
C THR A 105 5.55 39.79 -3.36
N PRO A 106 5.59 41.02 -3.88
CA PRO A 106 6.83 41.61 -4.41
C PRO A 106 7.92 41.76 -3.34
N PRO A 107 9.21 41.85 -3.73
CA PRO A 107 10.30 42.09 -2.79
C PRO A 107 10.18 43.48 -2.14
N PRO A 108 10.60 43.64 -0.88
CA PRO A 108 10.45 44.89 -0.14
C PRO A 108 11.22 46.06 -0.78
N ASP A 109 10.66 47.26 -0.67
CA ASP A 109 11.26 48.48 -1.23
C ASP A 109 12.39 49.06 -0.35
N LYS A 110 12.42 48.70 0.94
CA LYS A 110 13.38 49.21 1.93
C LYS A 110 14.12 48.06 2.62
N ASP A 111 15.39 48.27 2.94
CA ASP A 111 16.24 47.27 3.59
C ASP A 111 15.78 46.88 5.01
N ALA A 112 15.01 47.74 5.69
CA ALA A 112 14.49 47.53 7.04
C ALA A 112 13.02 47.07 7.09
N ASP A 113 12.43 46.72 5.95
CA ASP A 113 11.04 46.26 5.88
C ASP A 113 10.95 44.76 6.21
N ILE A 114 10.93 44.47 7.51
CA ILE A 114 10.86 43.11 8.06
C ILE A 114 9.58 42.39 7.62
N GLU A 115 8.45 43.09 7.62
CA GLU A 115 7.15 42.54 7.23
C GLU A 115 7.14 42.21 5.74
N GLY A 116 7.65 43.13 4.90
CA GLY A 116 7.81 42.88 3.47
C GLY A 116 8.74 41.70 3.16
N LEU A 117 9.84 41.52 3.91
CA LEU A 117 10.70 40.34 3.78
C LEU A 117 9.97 39.05 4.15
N GLN A 118 9.22 39.05 5.24
CA GLN A 118 8.44 37.89 5.70
C GLN A 118 7.35 37.51 4.70
N GLN A 119 6.64 38.48 4.15
CA GLN A 119 5.61 38.24 3.14
C GLN A 119 6.22 37.79 1.81
N HIS A 120 7.34 38.38 1.39
CA HIS A 120 8.01 38.01 0.14
C HIS A 120 8.57 36.59 0.17
N ILE A 121 9.18 36.16 1.28
CA ILE A 121 9.69 34.78 1.44
C ILE A 121 8.55 33.81 1.78
N GLY A 122 7.58 34.26 2.58
CA GLY A 122 6.47 33.50 3.13
C GLY A 122 6.78 33.02 4.54
N VAL A 123 5.96 33.43 5.51
CA VAL A 123 6.14 33.12 6.95
C VAL A 123 6.27 31.62 7.20
N ARG A 124 5.49 30.79 6.48
CA ARG A 124 5.58 29.34 6.57
C ARG A 124 6.95 28.79 6.16
N TYR A 125 7.56 29.32 5.11
CA TYR A 125 8.86 28.85 4.64
C TYR A 125 9.98 29.29 5.58
N LEU A 126 9.83 30.46 6.22
CA LEU A 126 10.72 30.86 7.31
C LEU A 126 10.64 29.87 8.48
N LEU A 127 9.45 29.44 8.88
CA LEU A 127 9.29 28.49 9.99
C LEU A 127 9.69 27.05 9.62
N LEU A 128 9.46 26.61 8.38
CA LEU A 128 9.84 25.28 7.90
C LEU A 128 11.34 25.14 7.63
N ALA A 129 12.02 26.22 7.24
CA ALA A 129 13.45 26.21 6.93
C ALA A 129 14.31 25.53 8.02
N PRO A 130 14.25 25.95 9.30
CA PRO A 130 15.08 25.34 10.34
C PRO A 130 14.67 23.91 10.68
N ILE A 131 13.40 23.52 10.49
CA ILE A 131 12.94 22.12 10.68
C ILE A 131 13.66 21.17 9.72
N TYR A 132 14.00 21.65 8.52
CA TYR A 132 14.77 20.90 7.53
C TYR A 132 16.25 21.28 7.48
N GLY A 133 16.77 21.93 8.53
CA GLY A 133 18.21 22.24 8.65
C GLY A 133 18.70 23.41 7.80
N TYR A 134 17.81 24.28 7.31
CA TYR A 134 18.20 25.50 6.61
C TYR A 134 18.27 26.69 7.58
N SER A 135 19.41 27.38 7.59
CA SER A 135 19.58 28.68 8.23
C SER A 135 19.69 29.77 7.15
N LEU A 136 18.63 30.55 6.98
CA LEU A 136 18.57 31.60 5.94
C LEU A 136 19.44 32.80 6.33
N ARG A 137 20.35 33.22 5.45
CA ARG A 137 21.33 34.28 5.71
C ARG A 137 20.99 35.58 4.98
N LYS A 138 20.78 35.50 3.67
CA LYS A 138 20.58 36.68 2.81
C LYS A 138 19.55 36.41 1.73
N LEU A 139 18.85 37.47 1.34
CA LEU A 139 18.02 37.51 0.14
C LEU A 139 18.67 38.47 -0.85
N VAL A 140 18.91 38.02 -2.08
CA VAL A 140 19.49 38.78 -3.17
C VAL A 140 18.45 38.95 -4.26
N VAL A 141 18.06 40.19 -4.56
CA VAL A 141 17.03 40.50 -5.55
C VAL A 141 17.68 41.13 -6.77
N ARG A 142 17.52 40.47 -7.93
CA ARG A 142 18.06 40.86 -9.24
C ARG A 142 16.91 41.01 -10.24
N GLY A 143 16.37 42.22 -10.33
CA GLY A 143 15.21 42.48 -11.17
C GLY A 143 13.98 41.75 -10.63
N SER A 144 13.49 40.75 -11.36
CA SER A 144 12.34 39.92 -10.99
C SER A 144 12.73 38.60 -10.30
N VAL A 145 14.03 38.29 -10.20
CA VAL A 145 14.53 37.05 -9.60
C VAL A 145 14.99 37.33 -8.17
N SER A 146 14.56 36.47 -7.25
CA SER A 146 14.95 36.51 -5.84
C SER A 146 15.71 35.24 -5.50
N GLU A 147 16.95 35.39 -5.03
CA GLU A 147 17.84 34.30 -4.64
C GLU A 147 18.04 34.32 -3.12
N LEU A 148 17.97 33.16 -2.48
CA LEU A 148 18.28 32.95 -1.08
C LEU A 148 19.69 32.40 -0.94
N VAL A 149 20.46 32.97 -0.03
CA VAL A 149 21.70 32.38 0.49
C VAL A 149 21.37 31.77 1.84
N ALA A 150 21.53 30.45 1.94
CA ALA A 150 21.23 29.68 3.14
C ALA A 150 22.42 28.80 3.52
N LEU A 151 22.50 28.44 4.80
CA LEU A 151 23.36 27.37 5.27
C LEU A 151 22.52 26.10 5.39
N HIS A 152 22.93 25.01 4.76
CA HIS A 152 22.32 23.69 4.90
C HIS A 152 23.41 22.71 5.30
N ASP A 153 23.26 22.06 6.46
CA ASP A 153 24.25 21.14 7.03
C ASP A 153 25.69 21.69 7.14
N GLY A 154 25.82 23.01 7.28
CA GLY A 154 27.11 23.70 7.39
C GLY A 154 27.71 24.15 6.06
N GLU A 155 27.08 23.85 4.93
CA GLU A 155 27.49 24.33 3.60
C GLU A 155 26.63 25.52 3.14
N GLU A 156 27.26 26.53 2.55
CA GLU A 156 26.55 27.69 1.99
C GLU A 156 25.97 27.33 0.62
N GLU A 157 24.65 27.39 0.50
CA GLU A 157 23.90 27.12 -0.72
C GLU A 157 23.21 28.39 -1.22
N LYS A 158 23.13 28.54 -2.55
CA LYS A 158 22.41 29.63 -3.21
C LYS A 158 21.30 29.04 -4.05
N LEU A 159 20.06 29.41 -3.74
CA LEU A 159 18.85 28.84 -4.33
C LEU A 159 17.96 29.97 -4.83
N GLU A 160 17.29 29.78 -5.96
CA GLU A 160 16.18 30.68 -6.30
C GLU A 160 15.06 30.50 -5.27
N LEU A 161 14.37 31.58 -4.90
CA LEU A 161 13.27 31.53 -3.92
C LEU A 161 12.16 30.55 -4.36
N THR A 162 11.89 30.47 -5.67
CA THR A 162 10.90 29.54 -6.25
C THR A 162 11.34 28.08 -6.07
N GLU A 163 12.61 27.78 -6.32
CA GLU A 163 13.23 26.47 -6.13
C GLU A 163 13.26 26.07 -4.66
N PHE A 164 13.68 26.98 -3.78
CA PHE A 164 13.67 26.76 -2.33
C PHE A 164 12.26 26.39 -1.83
N ARG A 165 11.23 27.14 -2.25
CA ARG A 165 9.84 26.82 -1.91
C ARG A 165 9.42 25.46 -2.44
N ALA A 166 9.78 25.13 -3.68
CA ALA A 166 9.48 23.82 -4.26
C ALA A 166 10.14 22.68 -3.49
N ARG A 167 11.39 22.85 -3.06
CA ARG A 167 12.15 21.89 -2.26
C ARG A 167 11.56 21.68 -0.87
N ILE A 168 11.22 22.76 -0.16
CA ILE A 168 10.53 22.66 1.14
C ILE A 168 9.17 21.96 1.00
N ARG A 169 8.39 22.27 -0.04
CA ARG A 169 7.13 21.55 -0.32
C ARG A 169 7.35 20.06 -0.62
N ALA A 170 8.44 19.70 -1.29
CA ALA A 170 8.79 18.31 -1.52
C ALA A 170 9.06 17.58 -0.20
N TYR A 171 9.85 18.16 0.71
CA TYR A 171 10.09 17.58 2.04
C TYR A 171 8.80 17.39 2.84
N VAL A 172 7.89 18.38 2.82
CA VAL A 172 6.59 18.27 3.50
C VAL A 172 5.75 17.11 2.94
N ARG A 173 5.80 16.85 1.62
CA ARG A 173 5.13 15.68 1.02
C ARG A 173 5.80 14.37 1.42
N GLU A 174 7.13 14.34 1.40
CA GLU A 174 7.91 13.17 1.81
C GLU A 174 7.63 12.78 3.27
N GLU A 175 7.43 13.73 4.18
CA GLU A 175 7.05 13.41 5.58
C GLU A 175 5.71 12.68 5.68
N LEU A 176 4.72 13.07 4.87
CA LEU A 176 3.43 12.38 4.81
C LEU A 176 3.59 10.97 4.25
N GLU A 177 4.38 10.83 3.19
CA GLU A 177 4.69 9.53 2.61
C GLU A 177 5.40 8.63 3.62
N ARG A 178 6.42 9.12 4.32
CA ARG A 178 7.12 8.40 5.40
C ARG A 178 6.16 7.96 6.50
N ALA A 179 5.31 8.85 6.98
CA ALA A 179 4.32 8.53 8.02
C ALA A 179 3.32 7.47 7.54
N SER A 180 2.86 7.57 6.28
CA SER A 180 1.94 6.59 5.69
C SER A 180 2.61 5.26 5.34
N MET A 181 3.93 5.19 5.13
CA MET A 181 4.63 3.92 4.96
C MET A 181 4.56 3.03 6.22
N GLY A 182 4.38 3.62 7.41
CA GLY A 182 4.02 2.88 8.62
C GLY A 182 2.71 2.09 8.47
N GLN A 183 1.73 2.61 7.72
CA GLN A 183 0.45 1.95 7.42
C GLN A 183 0.59 0.78 6.44
N ARG A 184 1.59 0.78 5.55
CA ARG A 184 1.79 -0.36 4.63
C ARG A 184 2.10 -1.66 5.38
N SER A 185 2.52 -1.56 6.64
CA SER A 185 2.81 -2.70 7.52
C SER A 185 1.59 -3.22 8.29
N ALA A 186 0.52 -2.43 8.42
CA ALA A 186 -0.70 -2.84 9.11
C ALA A 186 -1.62 -3.60 8.15
N ILE A 187 -1.77 -4.90 8.38
CA ILE A 187 -2.63 -5.76 7.59
C ILE A 187 -4.10 -5.45 7.94
N ASP A 188 -4.77 -4.73 7.04
CA ASP A 188 -6.16 -4.35 7.20
C ASP A 188 -7.10 -5.38 6.55
N LEU A 189 -7.67 -6.26 7.37
CA LEU A 189 -8.56 -7.33 6.93
C LEU A 189 -9.86 -6.83 6.28
N THR A 190 -10.25 -5.56 6.48
CA THR A 190 -11.46 -5.00 5.85
C THR A 190 -11.31 -4.88 4.33
N LYS A 191 -10.07 -4.73 3.84
CA LYS A 191 -9.75 -4.63 2.40
C LYS A 191 -10.00 -5.91 1.62
N VAL A 192 -10.18 -7.06 2.29
CA VAL A 192 -10.47 -8.33 1.62
C VAL A 192 -11.80 -8.25 0.86
N GLY A 193 -12.83 -7.63 1.45
CA GLY A 193 -14.13 -7.46 0.79
C GLY A 193 -14.05 -6.57 -0.45
N GLU A 194 -13.28 -5.48 -0.39
CA GLU A 194 -13.04 -4.62 -1.56
C GLU A 194 -12.23 -5.34 -2.65
N ALA A 195 -11.23 -6.13 -2.25
CA ALA A 195 -10.43 -6.92 -3.19
C ALA A 195 -11.26 -8.01 -3.87
N GLU A 196 -12.23 -8.62 -3.17
CA GLU A 196 -13.16 -9.58 -3.78
C GLU A 196 -14.01 -8.92 -4.86
N LEU A 197 -14.61 -7.76 -4.56
CA LEU A 197 -15.41 -7.01 -5.53
C LEU A 197 -14.58 -6.56 -6.74
N ALA A 198 -13.32 -6.18 -6.53
CA ALA A 198 -12.40 -5.85 -7.61
C ALA A 198 -12.06 -7.07 -8.48
N ALA A 199 -11.82 -8.23 -7.87
CA ALA A 199 -11.56 -9.48 -8.57
C ALA A 199 -12.77 -9.94 -9.40
N GLU A 200 -13.99 -9.83 -8.85
CA GLU A 200 -15.23 -10.16 -9.56
C GLU A 200 -15.48 -9.25 -10.78
N ARG A 201 -15.03 -8.00 -10.70
CA ARG A 201 -15.08 -7.05 -11.83
C ARG A 201 -13.96 -7.27 -12.85
N GLY A 202 -13.03 -8.20 -12.60
CA GLY A 202 -11.88 -8.44 -13.46
C GLY A 202 -10.84 -7.31 -13.44
N ASP A 203 -10.70 -6.59 -12.31
CA ASP A 203 -9.69 -5.56 -12.12
C ASP A 203 -8.53 -6.05 -11.22
N PRO A 204 -7.55 -6.79 -11.78
CA PRO A 204 -6.43 -7.31 -11.01
C PRO A 204 -5.50 -6.20 -10.51
N THR A 205 -5.48 -5.03 -11.17
CA THR A 205 -4.67 -3.88 -10.75
C THR A 205 -5.17 -3.33 -9.42
N ARG A 206 -6.49 -3.22 -9.26
CA ARG A 206 -7.08 -2.77 -7.99
C ARG A 206 -6.84 -3.76 -6.86
N VAL A 207 -6.90 -5.06 -7.12
CA VAL A 207 -6.55 -6.09 -6.12
C VAL A 207 -5.11 -5.92 -5.65
N LEU A 208 -4.17 -5.69 -6.57
CA LEU A 208 -2.77 -5.45 -6.25
C LEU A 208 -2.60 -4.18 -5.40
N GLN A 209 -3.25 -3.08 -5.74
CA GLN A 209 -3.21 -1.84 -4.94
C GLN A 209 -3.66 -2.04 -3.49
N LEU A 210 -4.66 -2.90 -3.27
CA LEU A 210 -5.24 -3.13 -1.94
C LEU A 210 -4.40 -4.07 -1.08
N LEU A 211 -3.79 -5.10 -1.69
CA LEU A 211 -3.21 -6.24 -0.96
C LEU A 211 -1.69 -6.43 -1.17
N ALA A 212 -1.02 -5.69 -2.07
CA ALA A 212 0.39 -5.91 -2.39
C ALA A 212 1.34 -5.83 -1.18
N SER A 213 0.97 -5.10 -0.12
CA SER A 213 1.81 -4.96 1.08
C SER A 213 1.72 -6.16 2.04
N TRP A 214 0.81 -7.11 1.80
CA TRP A 214 0.52 -8.21 2.74
C TRP A 214 1.57 -9.33 2.80
N PRO A 215 2.17 -9.80 1.69
CA PRO A 215 2.97 -11.03 1.72
C PRO A 215 4.17 -10.99 2.66
N ALA A 216 4.93 -9.90 2.68
CA ALA A 216 6.16 -9.82 3.49
C ALA A 216 5.88 -9.78 5.01
N PRO A 217 4.99 -8.91 5.53
CA PRO A 217 4.62 -8.92 6.95
C PRO A 217 3.98 -10.23 7.39
N LEU A 218 3.09 -10.82 6.58
CA LEU A 218 2.44 -12.09 6.90
C LEU A 218 3.43 -13.26 6.94
N ALA A 219 4.39 -13.32 6.02
CA ALA A 219 5.41 -14.37 6.04
C ALA A 219 6.28 -14.33 7.31
N ILE A 220 6.55 -13.14 7.85
CA ILE A 220 7.26 -12.96 9.11
C ILE A 220 6.34 -13.32 10.28
N PHE A 221 5.10 -12.79 10.29
CA PHE A 221 4.14 -13.00 11.36
C PHE A 221 3.77 -14.48 11.55
N LEU A 222 3.63 -15.24 10.47
CA LEU A 222 3.34 -16.67 10.55
C LEU A 222 4.42 -17.47 11.31
N ARG A 223 5.65 -16.97 11.35
CA ARG A 223 6.76 -17.63 12.07
C ARG A 223 6.76 -17.33 13.57
N THR A 224 5.93 -16.41 14.05
CA THR A 224 5.85 -16.08 15.47
C THR A 224 4.80 -16.96 16.19
N PRO A 225 4.91 -17.14 17.51
CA PRO A 225 3.92 -17.87 18.30
C PRO A 225 2.51 -17.27 18.17
N GLU A 226 2.40 -15.95 18.09
CA GLU A 226 1.13 -15.23 17.95
C GLU A 226 0.47 -15.52 16.60
N GLY A 227 1.25 -15.56 15.52
CA GLY A 227 0.75 -15.97 14.20
C GLY A 227 0.26 -17.41 14.18
N GLN A 228 0.91 -18.31 14.92
CA GLN A 228 0.47 -19.70 15.06
C GLN A 228 -0.74 -19.87 15.98
N LEU A 229 -1.13 -18.85 16.73
CA LEU A 229 -2.32 -18.82 17.61
C LEU A 229 -3.50 -18.04 17.03
N LEU A 230 -3.38 -17.54 15.78
CA LEU A 230 -4.47 -16.86 15.09
C LEU A 230 -5.76 -17.68 15.07
N ALA A 231 -6.90 -17.01 15.30
CA ALA A 231 -8.22 -17.60 15.20
C ALA A 231 -8.48 -18.16 13.78
N PRO A 232 -9.21 -19.29 13.64
CA PRO A 232 -9.50 -19.91 12.35
C PRO A 232 -10.15 -18.95 11.33
N GLU A 233 -11.03 -18.07 11.79
CA GLU A 233 -11.75 -17.09 10.96
C GLU A 233 -10.78 -16.06 10.35
N ALA A 234 -9.87 -15.54 11.17
CA ALA A 234 -8.85 -14.58 10.74
C ALA A 234 -7.88 -15.22 9.73
N ARG A 235 -7.47 -16.48 9.96
CA ARG A 235 -6.65 -17.24 9.00
C ARG A 235 -7.36 -17.43 7.67
N SER A 236 -8.66 -17.76 7.72
CA SER A 236 -9.47 -17.96 6.53
C SER A 236 -9.58 -16.69 5.70
N LEU A 237 -9.79 -15.53 6.33
CA LEU A 237 -9.80 -14.21 5.67
C LEU A 237 -8.43 -13.85 5.08
N ILE A 238 -7.36 -14.05 5.83
CA ILE A 238 -5.98 -13.80 5.35
C ILE A 238 -5.67 -14.68 4.14
N ALA A 239 -6.00 -15.97 4.23
CA ALA A 239 -5.78 -16.92 3.16
C ALA A 239 -6.59 -16.57 1.90
N LYS A 240 -7.84 -16.12 2.07
CA LYS A 240 -8.68 -15.64 0.97
C LYS A 240 -8.08 -14.41 0.29
N GLY A 241 -7.66 -13.41 1.08
CA GLY A 241 -6.99 -12.20 0.57
C GLY A 241 -5.71 -12.52 -0.21
N LEU A 242 -4.82 -13.34 0.36
CA LEU A 242 -3.62 -13.80 -0.34
C LEU A 242 -3.97 -14.62 -1.61
N GLY A 243 -5.05 -15.41 -1.58
CA GLY A 243 -5.55 -16.12 -2.76
C GLY A 243 -5.94 -15.21 -3.93
N LEU A 244 -6.61 -14.09 -3.62
CA LEU A 244 -7.00 -13.08 -4.60
C LEU A 244 -5.77 -12.36 -5.16
N LEU A 245 -4.86 -11.93 -4.29
CA LEU A 245 -3.61 -11.29 -4.70
C LEU A 245 -2.77 -12.21 -5.59
N GLY A 246 -2.61 -13.47 -5.20
CA GLY A 246 -1.85 -14.44 -5.98
C GLY A 246 -2.45 -14.70 -7.36
N THR A 247 -3.79 -14.71 -7.47
CA THR A 247 -4.48 -14.81 -8.77
C THR A 247 -4.25 -13.55 -9.61
N ALA A 248 -4.39 -12.37 -9.01
CA ALA A 248 -4.16 -11.10 -9.70
C ALA A 248 -2.72 -10.96 -10.23
N CYS A 249 -1.71 -11.40 -9.47
CA CYS A 249 -0.32 -11.44 -9.93
C CYS A 249 -0.14 -12.33 -11.17
N VAL A 250 -0.79 -13.51 -11.21
CA VAL A 250 -0.76 -14.40 -12.38
C VAL A 250 -1.40 -13.71 -13.59
N ASP A 251 -2.55 -13.06 -13.41
CA ASP A 251 -3.28 -12.38 -14.48
C ASP A 251 -2.51 -11.15 -15.03
N LEU A 252 -1.71 -10.50 -14.19
CA LEU A 252 -0.83 -9.38 -14.57
C LEU A 252 0.49 -9.83 -15.22
N GLY A 253 0.72 -11.13 -15.38
CA GLY A 253 1.91 -11.67 -16.05
C GLY A 253 3.09 -11.94 -15.12
N GLU A 254 2.88 -11.99 -13.81
CA GLU A 254 3.89 -12.33 -12.80
C GLU A 254 3.58 -13.70 -12.13
N PRO A 255 3.67 -14.83 -12.86
CA PRO A 255 3.21 -16.12 -12.36
C PRO A 255 4.06 -16.65 -11.20
N GLN A 256 5.37 -16.37 -11.16
CA GLN A 256 6.25 -16.80 -10.07
C GLN A 256 5.85 -16.16 -8.73
N GLN A 257 5.66 -14.83 -8.73
CA GLN A 257 5.23 -14.10 -7.55
C GLN A 257 3.82 -14.54 -7.11
N GLY A 258 2.91 -14.72 -8.08
CA GLY A 258 1.57 -15.24 -7.79
C GLY A 258 1.58 -16.62 -7.11
N GLU A 259 2.44 -17.53 -7.57
CA GLU A 259 2.62 -18.85 -6.95
C GLU A 259 3.17 -18.76 -5.52
N GLU A 260 4.15 -17.90 -5.25
CA GLU A 260 4.70 -17.70 -3.91
C GLU A 260 3.64 -17.19 -2.93
N VAL A 261 2.84 -16.22 -3.36
CA VAL A 261 1.71 -15.68 -2.59
C VAL A 261 0.66 -16.77 -2.35
N LEU A 262 0.33 -17.59 -3.34
CA LEU A 262 -0.61 -18.71 -3.19
C LEU A 262 -0.10 -19.78 -2.23
N ARG A 263 1.21 -20.06 -2.23
CA ARG A 263 1.82 -20.98 -1.26
C ARG A 263 1.73 -20.44 0.16
N LEU A 264 1.95 -19.13 0.35
CA LEU A 264 1.74 -18.48 1.65
C LEU A 264 0.26 -18.54 2.07
N ALA A 265 -0.66 -18.32 1.14
CA ALA A 265 -2.10 -18.44 1.40
C ALA A 265 -2.47 -19.83 1.92
N ILE A 266 -1.92 -20.89 1.31
CA ILE A 266 -2.13 -22.29 1.74
C ILE A 266 -1.59 -22.52 3.15
N GLN A 267 -0.44 -21.93 3.51
CA GLN A 267 0.10 -22.04 4.87
C GLN A 267 -0.81 -21.38 5.91
N TYR A 268 -1.50 -20.29 5.55
CA TYR A 268 -2.53 -19.71 6.42
C TYR A 268 -3.80 -20.55 6.48
N ALA A 269 -4.25 -21.07 5.33
CA ALA A 269 -5.47 -21.87 5.23
C ALA A 269 -5.36 -23.21 5.98
N GLN A 270 -4.17 -23.83 6.00
CA GLN A 270 -3.97 -25.19 6.53
C GLN A 270 -4.98 -26.15 5.85
N ASP A 271 -5.73 -26.95 6.63
CA ASP A 271 -6.83 -27.79 6.15
C ASP A 271 -8.21 -27.11 6.34
N GLY A 272 -8.24 -25.78 6.41
CA GLY A 272 -9.46 -24.98 6.53
C GLY A 272 -10.33 -24.97 5.25
N PRO A 273 -11.54 -24.39 5.34
CA PRO A 273 -12.54 -24.47 4.27
C PRO A 273 -12.10 -23.81 2.94
N VAL A 274 -11.19 -22.85 2.99
CA VAL A 274 -10.68 -22.11 1.81
C VAL A 274 -9.51 -22.84 1.13
N ALA A 275 -8.90 -23.83 1.79
CA ALA A 275 -7.73 -24.53 1.27
C ALA A 275 -7.99 -25.22 -0.08
N SER A 276 -9.18 -25.79 -0.26
CA SER A 276 -9.57 -26.48 -1.50
C SER A 276 -9.53 -25.55 -2.72
N ASP A 277 -10.01 -24.32 -2.58
CA ASP A 277 -9.96 -23.31 -3.64
C ASP A 277 -8.53 -22.79 -3.91
N LEU A 278 -7.73 -22.62 -2.86
CA LEU A 278 -6.33 -22.17 -3.00
C LEU A 278 -5.46 -23.21 -3.71
N PHE A 279 -5.61 -24.50 -3.39
CA PHE A 279 -4.92 -25.57 -4.11
C PHE A 279 -5.35 -25.63 -5.58
N ARG A 280 -6.63 -25.38 -5.88
CA ARG A 280 -7.12 -25.27 -7.26
C ARG A 280 -6.46 -24.10 -7.99
N ARG A 281 -6.44 -22.91 -7.39
CA ARG A 281 -5.80 -21.71 -7.96
C ARG A 281 -4.31 -21.91 -8.23
N LEU A 282 -3.58 -22.52 -7.28
CA LEU A 282 -2.17 -22.85 -7.44
C LEU A 282 -1.95 -23.83 -8.61
N GLY A 283 -2.77 -24.88 -8.70
CA GLY A 283 -2.71 -25.83 -9.80
C GLY A 283 -3.00 -25.20 -11.16
N GLN A 284 -3.97 -24.28 -11.22
CA GLN A 284 -4.30 -23.51 -12.42
C GLN A 284 -3.16 -22.58 -12.84
N ALA A 285 -2.52 -21.88 -11.88
CA ALA A 285 -1.36 -21.04 -12.14
C ALA A 285 -0.18 -21.84 -12.73
N MET A 286 0.14 -23.00 -12.13
CA MET A 286 1.18 -23.91 -12.63
C MET A 286 0.88 -24.44 -14.03
N LEU A 287 -0.40 -24.73 -14.32
CA LEU A 287 -0.85 -25.12 -15.66
C LEU A 287 -0.61 -24.00 -16.69
N GLY A 288 -0.95 -22.77 -16.34
CA GLY A 288 -0.72 -21.59 -17.18
C GLY A 288 0.76 -21.33 -17.44
N ALA A 289 1.62 -21.62 -16.47
CA ALA A 289 3.08 -21.53 -16.59
C ALA A 289 3.73 -22.72 -17.34
N GLY A 290 2.96 -23.65 -17.90
CA GLY A 290 3.50 -24.84 -18.61
C GLY A 290 4.03 -25.94 -17.70
N ARG A 291 3.91 -25.82 -16.38
CA ARG A 291 4.39 -26.79 -15.37
C ARG A 291 3.36 -27.88 -15.11
N HIS A 292 2.94 -28.56 -16.19
CA HIS A 292 1.82 -29.51 -16.19
C HIS A 292 1.98 -30.68 -15.20
N GLY A 293 3.22 -31.13 -14.94
CA GLY A 293 3.48 -32.21 -13.99
C GLY A 293 3.28 -31.81 -12.55
N GLU A 294 3.71 -30.59 -12.19
CA GLU A 294 3.63 -30.07 -10.82
C GLU A 294 2.20 -29.68 -10.45
N ALA A 295 1.41 -29.21 -11.43
CA ALA A 295 0.00 -28.88 -11.25
C ALA A 295 -0.87 -30.04 -10.75
N ILE A 296 -0.52 -31.30 -11.08
CA ILE A 296 -1.33 -32.48 -10.73
C ILE A 296 -1.46 -32.65 -9.21
N GLY A 297 -0.39 -32.39 -8.45
CA GLY A 297 -0.39 -32.54 -7.00
C GLY A 297 -1.40 -31.62 -6.30
N PRO A 298 -1.29 -30.30 -6.48
CA PRO A 298 -2.26 -29.33 -5.96
C PRO A 298 -3.69 -29.60 -6.41
N LEU A 299 -3.92 -29.91 -7.69
CA LEU A 299 -5.27 -30.18 -8.20
C LEU A 299 -5.90 -31.43 -7.55
N ARG A 300 -5.12 -32.50 -7.32
CA ARG A 300 -5.62 -33.67 -6.58
C ARG A 300 -5.94 -33.32 -5.13
N ARG A 301 -5.09 -32.54 -4.46
CA ARG A 301 -5.34 -32.09 -3.09
C ARG A 301 -6.61 -31.24 -3.00
N ALA A 302 -6.86 -30.38 -3.99
CA ALA A 302 -8.08 -29.58 -4.07
C ALA A 302 -9.35 -30.46 -4.08
N ILE A 303 -9.37 -31.53 -4.90
CA ILE A 303 -10.50 -32.48 -4.92
C ILE A 303 -10.66 -33.19 -3.58
N SER A 304 -9.56 -33.65 -2.98
CA SER A 304 -9.61 -34.33 -1.68
C SER A 304 -10.16 -33.45 -0.56
N LEU A 305 -10.00 -32.13 -0.67
CA LEU A 305 -10.52 -31.13 0.26
C LEU A 305 -11.92 -30.61 -0.11
N GLY A 306 -12.56 -31.18 -1.13
CA GLY A 306 -13.94 -30.85 -1.51
C GLY A 306 -14.10 -29.69 -2.49
N ALA A 307 -13.06 -29.33 -3.25
CA ALA A 307 -13.21 -28.36 -4.34
C ALA A 307 -14.23 -28.88 -5.38
N SER A 308 -14.95 -27.96 -6.03
CA SER A 308 -15.95 -28.29 -7.04
C SER A 308 -15.35 -29.19 -8.14
N PRO A 309 -15.83 -30.44 -8.30
CA PRO A 309 -15.32 -31.36 -9.31
C PRO A 309 -15.39 -30.79 -10.73
N LYS A 310 -16.41 -29.97 -11.01
CA LYS A 310 -16.60 -29.29 -12.30
C LYS A 310 -15.43 -28.39 -12.68
N LEU A 311 -14.81 -27.73 -11.69
CA LEU A 311 -13.69 -26.81 -11.94
C LEU A 311 -12.34 -27.52 -11.97
N VAL A 312 -12.18 -28.63 -11.25
CA VAL A 312 -10.87 -29.28 -11.09
C VAL A 312 -10.63 -30.39 -12.12
N TRP A 313 -11.63 -31.19 -12.48
CA TRP A 313 -11.45 -32.30 -13.42
C TRP A 313 -10.99 -31.87 -14.82
N PRO A 314 -11.49 -30.76 -15.41
CA PRO A 314 -10.96 -30.26 -16.68
C PRO A 314 -9.48 -29.89 -16.59
N LEU A 315 -9.06 -29.24 -15.50
CA LEU A 315 -7.66 -28.87 -15.26
C LEU A 315 -6.75 -30.10 -15.11
N LEU A 316 -7.19 -31.14 -14.39
CA LEU A 316 -6.46 -32.40 -14.29
C LEU A 316 -6.37 -33.12 -15.64
N THR A 317 -7.46 -33.13 -16.41
CA THR A 317 -7.50 -33.73 -17.74
C THR A 317 -6.46 -33.07 -18.64
N ARG A 318 -6.45 -31.73 -18.70
CA ARG A 318 -5.43 -30.96 -19.43
C ARG A 318 -4.01 -31.29 -18.96
N SER A 319 -3.79 -31.31 -17.64
CA SER A 319 -2.47 -31.65 -17.06
C SER A 319 -1.97 -33.03 -17.50
N PHE A 320 -2.85 -34.04 -17.55
CA PHE A 320 -2.47 -35.39 -17.99
C PHE A 320 -2.28 -35.49 -19.50
N ILE A 321 -3.06 -34.76 -20.30
CA ILE A 321 -2.89 -34.71 -21.76
C ILE A 321 -1.53 -34.13 -22.12
N GLU A 322 -1.15 -32.99 -21.54
CA GLU A 322 0.14 -32.35 -21.82
C GLU A 322 1.34 -33.15 -21.29
N ARG A 323 1.08 -34.13 -20.41
CA ARG A 323 2.06 -35.12 -19.93
C ARG A 323 2.00 -36.45 -20.71
N GLU A 324 1.20 -36.52 -21.77
CA GLU A 324 0.96 -37.72 -22.61
C GLU A 324 0.44 -38.94 -21.83
N ARG A 325 -0.14 -38.72 -20.64
CA ARG A 325 -0.75 -39.77 -19.81
C ARG A 325 -2.23 -39.95 -20.19
N TYR A 326 -2.49 -40.33 -21.43
CA TYR A 326 -3.84 -40.33 -22.00
C TYR A 326 -4.86 -41.24 -21.29
N LEU A 327 -4.41 -42.34 -20.65
CA LEU A 327 -5.32 -43.21 -19.89
C LEU A 327 -5.84 -42.52 -18.62
N ALA A 328 -4.95 -41.82 -17.90
CA ALA A 328 -5.33 -41.03 -16.74
C ALA A 328 -6.20 -39.83 -17.16
N ALA A 329 -5.86 -39.19 -18.28
CA ALA A 329 -6.68 -38.13 -18.85
C ALA A 329 -8.10 -38.63 -19.19
N LEU A 330 -8.23 -39.82 -19.77
CA LEU A 330 -9.53 -40.42 -20.07
C LEU A 330 -10.36 -40.67 -18.80
N THR A 331 -9.74 -41.11 -17.71
CA THR A 331 -10.46 -41.26 -16.43
C THR A 331 -10.92 -39.91 -15.91
N CYS A 332 -10.06 -38.88 -15.91
CA CYS A 332 -10.44 -37.54 -15.47
C CYS A 332 -11.54 -36.91 -16.34
N LEU A 333 -11.51 -37.15 -17.66
CA LEU A 333 -12.53 -36.68 -18.60
C LEU A 333 -13.91 -37.30 -18.29
N LYS A 334 -13.93 -38.60 -17.94
CA LYS A 334 -15.17 -39.27 -17.53
C LYS A 334 -15.71 -38.72 -16.22
N GLU A 335 -14.83 -38.46 -15.26
CA GLU A 335 -15.21 -37.83 -13.99
C GLU A 335 -15.67 -36.38 -14.17
N ALA A 336 -15.11 -35.64 -15.13
CA ALA A 336 -15.59 -34.31 -15.50
C ALA A 336 -17.02 -34.39 -16.05
N ARG A 337 -17.30 -35.36 -16.94
CA ARG A 337 -18.63 -35.57 -17.49
C ARG A 337 -19.63 -36.03 -16.43
N SER A 338 -19.25 -36.94 -15.53
CA SER A 338 -20.11 -37.39 -14.42
C SER A 338 -20.42 -36.27 -13.44
N ALA A 339 -19.47 -35.34 -13.23
CA ALA A 339 -19.66 -34.14 -12.43
C ALA A 339 -20.58 -33.09 -13.09
N GLY A 340 -20.98 -33.27 -14.36
CA GLY A 340 -21.86 -32.35 -15.08
C GLY A 340 -21.14 -31.13 -15.67
N VAL A 341 -19.91 -31.31 -16.15
CA VAL A 341 -19.25 -30.35 -17.06
C VAL A 341 -19.88 -30.46 -18.44
N GLU A 342 -20.14 -29.31 -19.07
CA GLU A 342 -20.81 -29.23 -20.38
C GLU A 342 -19.96 -29.90 -21.48
N GLU A 343 -20.60 -30.68 -22.34
CA GLU A 343 -19.89 -31.44 -23.38
C GLU A 343 -19.03 -30.56 -24.31
N PRO A 344 -19.46 -29.35 -24.74
CA PRO A 344 -18.63 -28.46 -25.56
C PRO A 344 -17.27 -28.12 -24.95
N GLU A 345 -17.18 -27.99 -23.62
CA GLU A 345 -15.92 -27.69 -22.92
C GLU A 345 -14.96 -28.87 -22.92
N LEU A 346 -15.47 -30.10 -23.05
CA LEU A 346 -14.71 -31.34 -22.99
C LEU A 346 -14.27 -31.84 -24.39
N VAL A 347 -14.87 -31.32 -25.47
CA VAL A 347 -14.59 -31.77 -26.85
C VAL A 347 -13.10 -31.67 -27.23
N PRO A 348 -12.38 -30.57 -26.96
CA PRO A 348 -10.98 -30.45 -27.36
C PRO A 348 -10.10 -31.54 -26.73
N GLU A 349 -10.27 -31.77 -25.43
CA GLU A 349 -9.57 -32.77 -24.65
C GLU A 349 -9.96 -34.19 -25.09
N ALA A 350 -11.26 -34.42 -25.32
CA ALA A 350 -11.77 -35.70 -25.80
C ALA A 350 -11.17 -36.10 -27.16
N ARG A 351 -11.06 -35.14 -28.10
CA ARG A 351 -10.44 -35.38 -29.42
C ARG A 351 -8.98 -35.79 -29.29
N LYS A 352 -8.18 -35.05 -28.50
CA LYS A 352 -6.77 -35.39 -28.26
C LYS A 352 -6.60 -36.81 -27.67
N ILE A 353 -7.50 -37.20 -26.76
CA ILE A 353 -7.49 -38.54 -26.16
C ILE A 353 -7.89 -39.61 -27.19
N GLU A 354 -8.93 -39.37 -27.98
CA GLU A 354 -9.43 -40.31 -28.99
C GLU A 354 -8.41 -40.56 -30.10
N GLU A 355 -7.73 -39.51 -30.58
CA GLU A 355 -6.66 -39.63 -31.59
C GLU A 355 -5.52 -40.56 -31.15
N LYS A 356 -5.20 -40.57 -29.85
CA LYS A 356 -4.08 -41.34 -29.30
C LYS A 356 -4.48 -42.72 -28.80
N LEU A 357 -5.68 -42.86 -28.22
CA LEU A 357 -6.13 -44.10 -27.59
C LEU A 357 -7.23 -44.83 -28.36
N GLY A 358 -7.99 -44.18 -29.24
CA GLY A 358 -9.26 -44.68 -29.78
C GLY A 358 -9.18 -46.09 -30.36
N ALA A 359 -8.24 -46.32 -31.27
CA ALA A 359 -8.06 -47.63 -31.91
C ALA A 359 -7.64 -48.74 -30.92
N THR A 360 -6.75 -48.40 -29.99
CA THR A 360 -6.23 -49.35 -28.98
C THR A 360 -7.27 -49.66 -27.91
N LEU A 361 -7.99 -48.64 -27.46
CA LEU A 361 -9.04 -48.74 -26.46
C LEU A 361 -10.24 -49.54 -26.98
N THR A 362 -10.60 -49.36 -28.25
CA THR A 362 -11.68 -50.13 -28.90
C THR A 362 -11.33 -51.62 -28.97
N ARG A 363 -10.10 -51.96 -29.38
CA ARG A 363 -9.64 -53.36 -29.37
C ARG A 363 -9.67 -53.96 -27.96
N TRP A 364 -9.17 -53.23 -26.97
CA TRP A 364 -9.18 -53.68 -25.57
C TRP A 364 -10.60 -53.90 -25.04
N ARG A 365 -11.55 -52.99 -25.32
CA ARG A 365 -12.96 -53.16 -24.94
C ARG A 365 -13.58 -54.42 -25.56
N GLY A 366 -13.28 -54.70 -26.82
CA GLY A 366 -13.70 -55.93 -27.50
C GLY A 366 -13.23 -57.17 -26.76
N LEU A 367 -11.93 -57.23 -26.41
CA LEU A 367 -11.35 -58.35 -25.66
C LEU A 367 -11.98 -58.54 -24.28
N VAL A 368 -12.24 -57.46 -23.54
CA VAL A 368 -12.85 -57.52 -22.20
C VAL A 368 -14.30 -58.02 -22.27
N LEU A 369 -15.05 -57.61 -23.29
CA LEU A 369 -16.44 -58.07 -23.48
C LEU A 369 -16.49 -59.55 -23.86
N THR A 370 -15.63 -60.00 -24.76
CA THR A 370 -15.53 -61.42 -25.14
C THR A 370 -15.02 -62.33 -24.04
N ALA A 371 -14.25 -61.79 -23.07
CA ALA A 371 -13.76 -62.55 -21.92
C ALA A 371 -14.76 -62.64 -20.75
N LYS A 372 -15.84 -61.83 -20.80
CA LYS A 372 -16.93 -61.86 -19.81
C LYS A 372 -18.18 -62.62 -20.30
N ALA A 373 -18.25 -62.93 -21.59
CA ALA A 373 -19.21 -63.85 -22.18
C ALA A 373 -18.68 -65.28 -22.05
#